data_AF-A0A2H1X3Q1-F1
#
_entry.id   AF-A0A2H1X3Q1-F1
#
_cell.length_a   1.000
_cell.length_b   1.000
_cell.length_c   1.000
_cell.angle_alpha   90.00
_cell.angle_beta   90.00
_cell.angle_gamma   90.00
#
_symmetry.space_group_name_H-M   'P 1'
#
loop_
_entity.id
_entity.type
_entity.pdbx_description
1 polymer ?
#
loop_
_entity_poly.entity_id
_entity_poly.type
_entity_poly.pdbx_seq_one_letter_code
_entity_poly.pdbx_strand_id
1 'polypeptide(L)'
;MTMHGLMETNNQLTMLDVEKSLSSNLCRCTGYRPILDSFKKFAVDSPAEDKIKSMKDLSLCKKSNNCCRSFAKDNDWCMVEDESARKMLTMKM
;
A
#
# COMPACT_ATOMS: atom_id res chain seq x y z
N MET A 1 12.19 13.38 -16.65
CA MET A 1 11.09 14.16 -16.04
C MET A 1 10.77 13.58 -14.67
N THR A 2 11.07 14.28 -13.58
CA THR A 2 11.10 13.75 -12.19
C THR A 2 11.89 12.45 -12.01
N MET A 3 11.31 11.26 -12.19
CA MET A 3 11.99 9.99 -11.85
C MET A 3 13.30 9.78 -12.63
N HIS A 4 13.29 9.99 -13.94
CA HIS A 4 14.52 9.87 -14.75
C HIS A 4 15.64 10.79 -14.25
N GLY A 5 15.31 12.04 -13.91
CA GLY A 5 16.31 12.98 -13.39
C GLY A 5 16.78 12.61 -11.99
N LEU A 6 15.91 12.01 -11.18
CA LEU A 6 16.27 11.50 -9.86
C LEU A 6 17.26 10.33 -9.96
N MET A 7 17.05 9.42 -10.92
CA MET A 7 17.94 8.28 -11.16
C MET A 7 19.29 8.69 -11.73
N GLU A 8 19.35 9.75 -12.54
CA GLU A 8 20.62 10.29 -13.08
C GLU A 8 21.45 11.02 -12.02
N THR A 9 20.79 11.61 -11.02
CA THR A 9 21.45 12.40 -9.97
C THR A 9 21.78 11.60 -8.72
N ASN A 10 21.10 10.46 -8.50
CA ASN A 10 21.29 9.61 -7.34
C ASN A 10 21.24 8.11 -7.69
N ASN A 11 22.39 7.44 -7.60
CA ASN A 11 22.53 5.99 -7.80
C ASN A 11 22.08 5.14 -6.60
N GLN A 12 21.85 5.74 -5.43
CA GLN A 12 21.40 5.06 -4.21
C GLN A 12 20.06 5.65 -3.76
N LEU A 13 19.03 5.34 -4.54
CA LEU A 13 17.71 5.91 -4.40
C LEU A 13 16.96 5.19 -3.28
N THR A 14 16.32 5.93 -2.35
CA THR A 14 15.47 5.31 -1.31
C THR A 14 13.99 5.41 -1.68
N MET A 15 13.13 4.57 -1.11
CA MET A 15 11.69 4.66 -1.33
C MET A 15 11.12 6.03 -0.90
N LEU A 16 11.72 6.64 0.13
CA LEU A 16 11.36 7.97 0.59
C LEU A 16 11.71 9.06 -0.44
N ASP A 17 12.84 8.90 -1.14
CA ASP A 17 13.24 9.85 -2.21
C ASP A 17 12.27 9.79 -3.40
N VAL A 18 11.81 8.58 -3.76
CA VAL A 18 10.76 8.39 -4.76
C VAL A 18 9.50 9.16 -4.37
N GLU A 19 9.00 8.99 -3.15
CA GLU A 19 7.80 9.67 -2.66
C GLU A 19 7.95 11.19 -2.65
N LYS A 20 9.09 11.69 -2.15
CA LYS A 20 9.38 13.14 -2.13
C LYS A 20 9.40 13.72 -3.54
N SER A 21 10.05 13.03 -4.49
CA SER A 21 10.14 13.49 -5.87
C SER A 21 8.77 13.55 -6.57
N LEU A 22 7.87 12.64 -6.23
CA LEU A 22 6.54 12.53 -6.84
C LEU A 22 5.45 13.33 -6.11
N SER A 23 5.74 13.87 -4.93
CA SER A 23 4.78 14.61 -4.10
C SER A 23 4.16 15.83 -4.79
N SER A 24 4.86 16.46 -5.73
CA SER A 24 4.40 17.62 -6.51
C SER A 24 3.84 17.27 -7.89
N ASN A 25 3.85 16.00 -8.29
CA ASN A 25 3.33 15.55 -9.58
C ASN A 25 1.86 15.18 -9.43
N LEU A 26 0.93 15.84 -10.13
CA LEU A 26 -0.52 15.55 -10.04
C LEU A 26 -0.96 14.41 -10.99
N CYS A 27 -1.63 13.38 -10.46
CA CYS A 27 -2.23 12.32 -11.27
C CYS A 27 -3.63 11.94 -10.78
N ARG A 28 -4.65 12.15 -11.64
CA ARG A 28 -6.05 11.85 -11.31
C ARG A 28 -6.48 10.44 -11.68
N CYS A 29 -5.90 9.86 -12.73
CA CYS A 29 -6.40 8.62 -13.32
C CYS A 29 -5.98 7.38 -12.54
N THR A 30 -4.72 7.31 -12.10
CA THR A 30 -4.16 6.09 -11.49
C THR A 30 -4.27 6.07 -9.97
N GLY A 31 -4.50 7.23 -9.35
CA GLY A 31 -4.51 7.37 -7.89
C GLY A 31 -3.15 7.06 -7.24
N TYR A 32 -2.03 7.25 -7.97
CA TYR A 32 -0.63 7.10 -7.55
C TYR A 32 -0.13 5.74 -7.09
N ARG A 33 -1.00 4.92 -6.48
CA ARG A 33 -0.61 3.63 -5.91
C ARG A 33 0.18 2.75 -6.90
N PRO A 34 -0.26 2.53 -8.16
CA PRO A 34 0.54 1.76 -9.13
C PRO A 34 1.81 2.48 -9.59
N ILE A 35 1.85 3.81 -9.56
CA ILE A 35 3.04 4.60 -9.94
C ILE A 35 4.13 4.46 -8.88
N LEU A 36 3.76 4.62 -7.61
CA LEU A 36 4.68 4.46 -6.48
C LEU A 36 5.16 3.02 -6.35
N ASP A 37 4.28 2.04 -6.56
CA ASP A 37 4.64 0.62 -6.56
C ASP A 37 5.72 0.32 -7.62
N SER A 38 5.56 0.85 -8.82
CA SER A 38 6.54 0.67 -9.91
C SER A 38 7.89 1.31 -9.59
N PHE A 39 7.90 2.55 -9.09
CA PHE A 39 9.16 3.28 -8.89
C PHE A 39 9.92 2.91 -7.63
N LYS A 40 9.23 2.49 -6.56
CA LYS A 40 9.87 2.01 -5.33
C LYS A 40 10.69 0.73 -5.55
N LYS A 41 10.45 -0.03 -6.63
CA LYS A 41 11.27 -1.20 -7.01
C LYS A 41 12.71 -0.82 -7.39
N PHE A 42 12.97 0.44 -7.75
CA PHE A 42 14.33 0.91 -8.03
C PHE A 42 15.08 1.38 -6.79
N ALA A 43 14.43 1.37 -5.62
CA ALA A 43 15.04 1.83 -4.38
C ALA A 43 15.89 0.75 -3.70
N VAL A 44 16.97 1.16 -3.04
CA VAL A 44 17.89 0.24 -2.35
C VAL A 44 17.28 -0.42 -1.10
N ASP A 45 16.30 0.23 -0.50
CA ASP A 45 15.53 -0.23 0.65
C ASP A 45 14.22 -0.94 0.24
N SER A 46 14.04 -1.20 -1.05
CA SER A 46 12.88 -1.93 -1.55
C SER A 46 12.91 -3.39 -1.07
N PRO A 47 11.80 -3.91 -0.50
CA PRO A 47 11.75 -5.32 -0.11
C PRO A 47 11.84 -6.22 -1.36
N ALA A 48 12.50 -7.38 -1.22
CA ALA A 48 12.61 -8.37 -2.30
C ALA A 48 11.25 -8.97 -2.74
N GLU A 49 10.22 -8.77 -1.93
CA GLU A 49 8.86 -9.28 -2.14
C GLU A 49 7.89 -8.08 -2.19
N ASP A 50 6.92 -8.12 -3.11
CA ASP A 50 5.88 -7.08 -3.24
C ASP A 50 4.98 -7.09 -1.99
N LYS A 51 5.37 -6.34 -0.94
CA LYS A 51 4.64 -6.28 0.34
C LYS A 51 3.34 -5.46 0.28
N ILE A 52 3.08 -4.74 -0.81
CA ILE A 52 1.89 -3.91 -0.95
C ILE A 52 0.71 -4.78 -1.39
N LYS A 53 0.02 -5.38 -0.41
CA LYS A 53 -1.24 -6.08 -0.66
C LYS A 53 -2.29 -5.05 -1.14
N SER A 54 -2.95 -5.35 -2.26
CA SER A 54 -4.13 -4.57 -2.65
C SER A 54 -5.23 -4.80 -1.61
N MET A 55 -6.18 -3.86 -1.51
CA MET A 55 -7.32 -4.02 -0.59
C MET A 55 -8.10 -5.33 -0.82
N LYS A 56 -7.98 -5.93 -2.01
CA LYS A 56 -8.60 -7.20 -2.39
C LYS A 56 -7.79 -8.43 -1.96
N ASP A 57 -6.49 -8.27 -1.70
CA ASP A 57 -5.58 -9.35 -1.31
C ASP A 57 -5.51 -9.52 0.21
N LEU A 58 -6.29 -8.74 0.96
CA LEU A 58 -6.39 -8.86 2.39
C LEU A 58 -7.28 -10.04 2.76
N SER A 59 -6.72 -11.05 3.43
CA SER A 59 -7.47 -12.19 3.93
C SER A 59 -8.49 -11.72 4.97
N LEU A 60 -9.78 -11.95 4.70
CA LEU A 60 -10.87 -11.67 5.63
C LEU A 60 -10.70 -12.50 6.90
N CYS A 61 -10.60 -11.82 8.03
CA CYS A 61 -10.49 -12.47 9.32
C CYS A 61 -11.90 -12.81 9.83
N LYS A 62 -12.26 -14.09 9.81
CA LYS A 62 -13.46 -14.59 10.50
C LYS A 62 -13.22 -14.47 12.00
N LYS A 63 -14.17 -13.83 12.69
CA LYS A 63 -14.11 -13.51 14.12
C LYS A 63 -13.77 -14.75 14.97
N SER A 64 -12.48 -14.96 15.21
CA SER A 64 -11.93 -15.92 16.15
C SER A 64 -10.98 -15.15 17.05
N ASN A 65 -11.00 -15.45 18.34
CA ASN A 65 -10.35 -14.72 19.42
C ASN A 65 -8.80 -14.65 19.32
N ASN A 66 -8.23 -15.10 18.20
CA ASN A 66 -6.80 -15.18 17.90
C ASN A 66 -6.42 -14.74 16.46
N CYS A 67 -7.37 -14.33 15.62
CA CYS A 67 -7.13 -14.17 14.18
C CYS A 67 -6.28 -12.93 13.83
N CYS A 68 -6.29 -11.88 14.64
CA CYS A 68 -5.43 -10.70 14.46
C CYS A 68 -4.03 -10.85 15.09
N ARG A 69 -3.75 -11.93 15.85
CA ARG A 69 -2.44 -12.12 16.48
C ARG A 69 -1.34 -12.53 15.49
N SER A 70 -1.68 -13.25 14.42
CA SER A 70 -0.70 -13.65 13.40
C SER A 70 -0.33 -12.51 12.44
N PHE A 71 -1.23 -11.55 12.21
CA PHE A 71 -0.99 -10.38 11.33
C PHE A 71 -0.36 -9.20 12.06
N ALA A 72 -0.35 -9.20 13.39
CA ALA A 72 0.19 -8.12 14.23
C ALA A 72 1.73 -8.03 14.23
N LYS A 73 2.45 -8.92 13.53
CA LYS A 73 3.93 -8.86 13.49
C LYS A 73 4.48 -7.72 12.63
N ASP A 74 3.68 -7.12 11.75
CA ASP A 74 4.13 -6.11 10.77
C ASP A 74 3.25 -4.84 10.71
N ASN A 75 2.44 -4.54 11.75
CA ASN A 75 1.49 -3.40 11.72
C ASN A 75 0.50 -3.42 10.53
N ASP A 76 0.17 -4.61 10.02
CA ASP A 76 -0.79 -4.78 8.94
C ASP A 76 -2.22 -4.54 9.44
N TRP A 77 -3.02 -3.85 8.60
CA TRP A 77 -4.44 -3.63 8.84
C TRP A 77 -5.19 -4.95 8.66
N CYS A 78 -6.11 -5.29 9.57
CA CYS A 78 -6.96 -6.48 9.45
C CYS A 78 -8.42 -6.09 9.18
N MET A 79 -9.05 -6.68 8.16
CA MET A 79 -10.49 -6.56 7.94
C MET A 79 -11.23 -7.64 8.72
N VAL A 80 -12.03 -7.19 9.70
CA VAL A 80 -12.86 -8.04 10.55
C VAL A 80 -14.24 -8.15 9.92
N GLU A 81 -14.69 -9.37 9.61
CA GLU A 81 -16.10 -9.61 9.32
C GLU A 81 -16.89 -9.54 10.65
N ASP A 82 -17.60 -8.44 10.87
CA ASP A 82 -18.58 -8.31 11.94
C ASP A 82 -20.00 -8.27 11.34
N GLU A 83 -20.86 -9.22 11.71
CA GLU A 83 -22.26 -9.23 11.26
C GLU A 83 -23.04 -7.96 11.66
N SER A 84 -22.61 -7.25 12.71
CA SER A 84 -23.18 -5.96 13.13
C SER A 84 -22.66 -4.79 12.26
N ALA A 85 -21.45 -4.88 11.70
CA ALA A 85 -20.94 -3.91 10.72
C ALA A 85 -21.65 -4.06 9.34
N ARG A 86 -22.12 -5.27 9.00
CA ARG A 86 -22.89 -5.52 7.77
C ARG A 86 -24.24 -4.78 7.75
N LYS A 87 -24.82 -4.47 8.92
CA LYS A 87 -26.03 -3.63 9.05
C LYS A 87 -25.81 -2.15 8.68
N MET A 88 -24.57 -1.66 8.68
CA MET A 88 -24.27 -0.30 8.20
C MET A 88 -24.09 -0.20 6.68
N LEU A 89 -23.92 -1.32 5.97
CA LEU A 89 -23.70 -1.33 4.51
C LEU A 89 -24.95 -1.59 3.68
N THR A 90 -26.10 -1.85 4.30
CA THR A 90 -27.39 -1.78 3.59
C THR A 90 -27.86 -0.34 3.57
N MET A 91 -27.33 0.46 2.65
CA MET A 91 -28.05 1.65 2.21
C MET A 91 -29.29 1.13 1.48
N LYS A 92 -30.45 1.16 2.17
CA LYS A 92 -31.75 1.01 1.52
C LYS A 92 -31.80 2.03 0.38
N MET A 93 -31.93 1.55 -0.85
CA MET A 93 -32.63 2.33 -1.88
C MET A 93 -34.08 2.50 -1.47
#